data_AF-A0A538P7R5-F1
#
_entry.id   AF-A0A538P7R5-F1
#
_cell.length_a   1.000
_cell.length_b   1.000
_cell.length_c   1.000
_cell.angle_alpha   90.00
_cell.angle_beta   90.00
_cell.angle_gamma   90.00
#
_symmetry.space_group_name_H-M   'P 1'
#
loop_
_entity.id
_entity.type
_entity.pdbx_description
1 polymer ?
#
loop_
_entity_poly.entity_id
_entity_poly.type
_entity_poly.pdbx_seq_one_letter_code
_entity_poly.pdbx_strand_id
1 'polypeptide(L)'
;MESDWAAENLRVIRTLMERSAIYRRALAPMMLLAGSAGMVAATAGWLAGIEAPRAFSGYWLGVAVLTIAGCFLLLRRQALRDGEPLWSPPTRRVLQALLPALVAGLICSAIVLVKVGAAEEKTANLVGLFLLPLGWVVFYGCALHAAGFFMPRGIKLFGWTFILGGCGLSALGAPDVPRPLYAHGVMGLFFGGLHLAYGIYLFCTEKRKNEA
;
A
#
# COMPACT_ATOMS: atom_id res chain seq x y z
N MET A 1 17.21 23.81 38.56
CA MET A 1 15.80 23.63 38.14
C MET A 1 15.65 23.73 36.62
N GLU A 2 16.23 24.73 35.95
CA GLU A 2 16.24 24.83 34.47
C GLU A 2 17.07 23.75 33.76
N SER A 3 18.19 23.30 34.35
CA SER A 3 19.06 22.27 33.78
C SER A 3 18.38 20.90 33.67
N ASP A 4 17.58 20.52 34.67
CA ASP A 4 16.85 19.25 34.67
C ASP A 4 15.73 19.26 33.63
N TRP A 5 15.06 20.40 33.46
CA TRP A 5 14.03 20.58 32.44
C TRP A 5 14.61 20.49 31.01
N ALA A 6 15.78 21.08 30.77
CA ALA A 6 16.48 20.96 29.50
C ALA A 6 16.93 19.51 29.22
N ALA A 7 17.50 18.83 30.22
CA ALA A 7 17.92 17.44 30.09
C ALA A 7 16.74 16.48 29.85
N GLU A 8 15.60 16.71 30.50
CA GLU A 8 14.38 15.93 30.30
C GLU A 8 13.80 16.12 28.90
N ASN A 9 13.73 17.35 28.40
CA ASN A 9 13.31 17.61 27.02
C ASN A 9 14.23 16.94 26.00
N LEU A 10 15.55 16.97 26.20
CA LEU A 10 16.49 16.27 25.31
C LEU A 10 16.27 14.75 25.31
N ARG A 11 15.98 14.15 26.47
CA ARG A 11 15.63 12.72 26.56
C ARG A 11 14.32 12.40 25.84
N VAL A 12 13.30 13.24 26.01
CA VAL A 12 12.02 13.09 25.30
C VAL A 12 12.23 13.18 23.78
N ILE A 13 12.93 14.20 23.31
CA ILE A 13 13.25 14.38 21.88
C ILE A 13 14.02 13.17 21.34
N ARG A 14 15.06 12.71 22.06
CA ARG A 14 15.84 11.54 21.65
C ARG A 14 14.97 10.29 21.54
N THR A 15 14.12 10.03 22.53
CA THR A 15 13.22 8.88 22.54
C THR A 15 12.22 8.93 21.37
N LEU A 16 11.66 10.12 21.09
CA LEU A 16 10.75 10.32 19.96
C LEU A 16 11.49 10.15 18.62
N MET A 17 12.72 10.64 18.52
CA MET A 17 13.56 10.49 17.33
C MET A 17 13.93 9.03 17.07
N GLU A 18 14.41 8.31 18.08
CA GLU A 18 14.79 6.90 17.97
C GLU A 18 13.62 6.04 17.49
N ARG A 19 12.43 6.21 18.09
CA ARG A 19 11.21 5.52 17.63
C ARG A 19 10.84 5.86 16.19
N SER A 20 10.90 7.14 15.82
CA SER A 20 10.57 7.56 14.44
C SER A 20 11.52 7.01 13.38
N ALA A 21 12.81 6.87 13.72
CA ALA A 21 13.84 6.34 12.83
C ALA A 21 13.64 4.84 12.57
N ILE A 22 13.31 4.07 13.61
CA ILE A 22 13.05 2.62 13.51
C ILE A 22 11.89 2.34 12.55
N TYR A 23 10.77 3.06 12.70
CA TYR A 23 9.61 2.89 11.80
C TYR A 23 9.94 3.16 10.34
N ARG A 24 10.72 4.20 10.07
CA ARG A 24 11.10 4.58 8.72
C ARG A 24 12.03 3.57 8.06
N ARG A 25 13.00 3.04 8.83
CA ARG A 25 13.92 2.00 8.38
C ARG A 25 13.19 0.70 8.02
N ALA A 26 12.18 0.31 8.77
CA ALA A 26 11.37 -0.86 8.45
C ALA A 26 10.47 -0.63 7.23
N LEU A 27 9.98 0.60 7.04
CA LEU A 27 9.00 0.94 6.01
C LEU A 27 9.60 1.03 4.60
N ALA A 28 10.80 1.58 4.45
CA ALA A 28 11.47 1.73 3.16
C ALA A 28 11.58 0.41 2.35
N PRO A 29 12.13 -0.70 2.90
CA PRO A 29 12.26 -1.94 2.13
C PRO A 29 10.90 -2.57 1.78
N MET A 30 9.88 -2.43 2.63
CA MET A 30 8.53 -2.90 2.33
C MET A 30 7.92 -2.12 1.16
N MET A 31 8.10 -0.80 1.11
CA MET A 31 7.59 0.04 0.02
C MET A 31 8.31 -0.24 -1.31
N LEU A 32 9.63 -0.46 -1.27
CA LEU A 32 10.40 -0.88 -2.45
C LEU A 32 9.96 -2.25 -2.98
N LEU A 33 9.73 -3.22 -2.09
CA LEU A 33 9.23 -4.55 -2.46
C LEU A 33 7.83 -4.46 -3.09
N ALA A 34 6.91 -3.74 -2.44
CA ALA A 34 5.56 -3.56 -2.98
C ALA A 34 5.56 -2.83 -4.33
N GLY A 35 6.33 -1.74 -4.44
CA GLY A 35 6.42 -0.97 -5.67
C GLY A 35 7.05 -1.73 -6.83
N SER A 36 8.11 -2.49 -6.58
CA SER A 36 8.72 -3.35 -7.59
C SER A 36 7.78 -4.48 -8.02
N ALA A 37 7.12 -5.15 -7.06
CA ALA A 37 6.13 -6.19 -7.35
C ALA A 37 4.96 -5.64 -8.18
N GLY A 38 4.43 -4.46 -7.85
CA GLY A 38 3.35 -3.82 -8.59
C GLY A 38 3.77 -3.42 -10.02
N MET A 39 4.98 -2.89 -10.21
CA MET A 39 5.47 -2.53 -11.55
C MET A 39 5.72 -3.75 -12.43
N VAL A 40 6.34 -4.79 -11.88
CA VAL A 40 6.54 -6.08 -12.56
C VAL A 40 5.20 -6.73 -12.87
N ALA A 41 4.23 -6.67 -11.96
CA ALA A 41 2.91 -7.24 -12.18
C ALA A 41 2.12 -6.50 -13.27
N ALA A 42 2.16 -5.17 -13.29
CA ALA A 42 1.47 -4.40 -14.33
C ALA A 42 2.05 -4.68 -15.72
N THR A 43 3.38 -4.73 -15.82
CA THR A 43 4.06 -5.04 -17.09
C THR A 43 3.85 -6.49 -17.53
N ALA A 44 3.99 -7.46 -16.62
CA ALA A 44 3.77 -8.87 -16.91
C ALA A 44 2.30 -9.16 -17.26
N GLY A 45 1.35 -8.59 -16.52
CA GLY A 45 -0.09 -8.77 -16.76
C GLY A 45 -0.53 -8.20 -18.11
N TRP A 46 0.03 -7.06 -18.52
CA TRP A 46 -0.17 -6.50 -19.85
C TRP A 46 0.43 -7.38 -20.95
N LEU A 47 1.72 -7.76 -20.82
CA LEU A 47 2.40 -8.58 -21.83
C LEU A 47 1.80 -9.98 -21.97
N ALA A 48 1.25 -10.53 -20.89
CA ALA A 48 0.57 -11.82 -20.90
C ALA A 48 -0.88 -11.75 -21.43
N GLY A 49 -1.38 -10.58 -21.82
CA GLY A 49 -2.74 -10.42 -22.35
C GLY A 49 -3.83 -10.75 -21.34
N ILE A 50 -3.62 -10.44 -20.05
CA ILE A 50 -4.63 -10.68 -19.01
C ILE A 50 -5.71 -9.60 -19.11
N GLU A 51 -6.69 -9.84 -19.99
CA GLU A 51 -7.75 -8.88 -20.32
C GLU A 51 -9.10 -9.25 -19.71
N ALA A 52 -9.38 -10.54 -19.54
CA ALA A 52 -10.66 -10.99 -19.00
C ALA A 52 -10.85 -10.51 -17.55
N PRO A 53 -11.99 -9.90 -17.18
CA PRO A 53 -12.21 -9.33 -15.84
C PRO A 53 -11.96 -10.29 -14.68
N ARG A 54 -12.35 -11.56 -14.84
CA ARG A 54 -12.11 -12.60 -13.83
C ARG A 54 -10.62 -12.94 -13.69
N ALA A 55 -9.92 -13.08 -14.82
CA ALA A 55 -8.50 -13.38 -14.85
C ALA A 55 -7.68 -12.21 -14.27
N PHE A 56 -8.02 -10.98 -14.65
CA PHE A 56 -7.45 -9.76 -14.08
C PHE A 56 -7.60 -9.70 -12.57
N SER A 57 -8.82 -9.93 -12.06
CA SER A 57 -9.11 -9.88 -10.63
C SER A 57 -8.31 -10.93 -9.86
N GLY A 58 -8.27 -12.17 -10.38
CA GLY A 58 -7.53 -13.28 -9.75
C GLY A 58 -6.01 -13.05 -9.77
N TYR A 59 -5.49 -12.54 -10.88
CA TYR A 59 -4.09 -12.19 -11.05
C TYR A 59 -3.63 -11.17 -10.00
N TRP A 60 -4.31 -10.02 -9.90
CA TRP A 60 -3.93 -8.96 -8.97
C TRP A 60 -4.16 -9.33 -7.51
N LEU A 61 -5.15 -10.15 -7.18
CA LEU A 61 -5.28 -10.73 -5.84
C LEU A 61 -4.11 -11.66 -5.51
N GLY A 62 -3.66 -12.49 -6.46
CA GLY A 62 -2.46 -13.30 -6.31
C GLY A 62 -1.22 -12.45 -6.04
N VAL A 63 -1.03 -11.38 -6.82
CA VAL A 63 0.07 -10.40 -6.62
C VAL A 63 -0.01 -9.75 -5.24
N ALA A 64 -1.21 -9.36 -4.79
CA ALA A 64 -1.41 -8.78 -3.46
C ALA A 64 -1.03 -9.76 -2.34
N VAL A 65 -1.45 -11.03 -2.43
CA VAL A 65 -1.09 -12.07 -1.46
C VAL A 65 0.42 -12.30 -1.41
N LEU A 66 1.08 -12.42 -2.57
CA LEU A 66 2.53 -12.59 -2.65
C LEU A 66 3.28 -11.38 -2.08
N THR A 67 2.80 -10.17 -2.35
CA THR A 67 3.38 -8.92 -1.84
C THR A 67 3.23 -8.82 -0.33
N ILE A 68 2.04 -9.11 0.22
CA ILE A 68 1.79 -9.14 1.67
C ILE A 68 2.68 -10.17 2.35
N ALA A 69 2.83 -11.37 1.78
CA ALA A 69 3.73 -12.39 2.28
C ALA A 69 5.18 -11.91 2.28
N GLY A 70 5.64 -11.29 1.20
CA GLY A 70 6.98 -10.68 1.11
C GLY A 70 7.23 -9.61 2.17
N CYS A 71 6.31 -8.66 2.32
CA CYS A 71 6.36 -7.62 3.35
C CYS A 71 6.37 -8.22 4.77
N PHE A 72 5.55 -9.24 5.03
CA PHE A 72 5.52 -9.93 6.31
C PHE A 72 6.85 -10.63 6.62
N LEU A 73 7.45 -11.30 5.63
CA LEU A 73 8.77 -11.95 5.79
C LEU A 73 9.87 -10.92 6.08
N LEU A 74 9.86 -9.77 5.41
CA LEU A 74 10.80 -8.68 5.70
C LEU A 74 10.61 -8.14 7.12
N LEU A 75 9.36 -7.87 7.52
CA LEU A 75 9.03 -7.41 8.86
C LEU A 75 9.46 -8.44 9.93
N ARG A 76 9.23 -9.73 9.67
CA ARG A 76 9.64 -10.82 10.57
C ARG A 76 11.16 -10.92 10.69
N ARG A 77 11.88 -10.84 9.56
CA ARG A 77 13.35 -10.85 9.54
C ARG A 77 13.92 -9.67 10.33
N GLN A 78 13.35 -8.48 10.16
CA GLN A 78 13.75 -7.29 10.90
C GLN A 78 13.51 -7.45 12.41
N ALA A 79 12.33 -7.90 12.81
CA ALA A 79 11.99 -8.11 14.22
C ALA A 79 12.93 -9.12 14.89
N LEU A 80 13.28 -10.22 14.20
CA LEU A 80 14.24 -11.21 14.70
C LEU A 80 15.66 -10.65 14.83
N ARG A 81 16.12 -9.84 13.86
CA ARG A 81 17.45 -9.23 13.91
C ARG A 81 17.57 -8.23 15.04
N ASP A 82 16.52 -7.47 15.29
CA ASP A 82 16.53 -6.39 16.28
C ASP A 82 16.11 -6.88 17.68
N GLY A 83 15.81 -8.17 17.85
CA GLY A 83 15.42 -8.77 19.13
C GLY A 83 14.04 -8.32 19.64
N GLU A 84 13.21 -7.74 18.78
CA GLU A 84 11.92 -7.18 19.16
C GLU A 84 10.76 -8.18 18.90
N PRO A 85 9.73 -8.20 19.76
CA PRO A 85 8.54 -9.00 19.50
C PRO A 85 7.77 -8.44 18.30
N LEU A 86 7.55 -9.27 17.27
CA LEU A 86 6.75 -8.90 16.10
C LEU A 86 5.35 -8.37 16.50
N TRP A 87 4.73 -9.02 17.49
CA TRP A 87 3.40 -8.69 17.98
C TRP A 87 3.42 -7.68 19.12
N SER A 88 3.98 -6.50 18.85
CA SER A 88 3.99 -5.40 19.80
C SER A 88 2.64 -4.66 19.85
N PRO A 89 2.31 -3.95 20.95
CA PRO A 89 1.08 -3.14 21.02
C PRO A 89 0.95 -2.11 19.87
N PRO A 90 2.02 -1.44 19.40
CA PRO A 90 1.96 -0.63 18.20
C PRO A 90 1.61 -1.40 16.91
N THR A 91 2.23 -2.56 16.65
CA THR A 91 1.91 -3.39 15.48
C THR A 91 0.43 -3.79 15.47
N ARG A 92 -0.11 -4.18 16.63
CA ARG A 92 -1.52 -4.54 16.76
C ARG A 92 -2.45 -3.37 16.41
N ARG A 93 -2.14 -2.16 16.87
CA ARG A 93 -2.95 -0.95 16.56
C ARG A 93 -2.92 -0.62 15.07
N VAL A 94 -1.75 -0.72 14.43
CA VAL A 94 -1.61 -0.54 12.98
C VAL A 94 -2.47 -1.55 12.23
N LEU A 95 -2.36 -2.84 12.55
CA LEU A 95 -3.14 -3.89 11.90
C LEU A 95 -4.65 -3.71 12.13
N GLN A 96 -5.07 -3.40 13.36
CA GLN A 96 -6.48 -3.12 13.67
C GLN A 96 -7.03 -1.93 12.87
N ALA A 97 -6.21 -0.92 12.59
CA ALA A 97 -6.61 0.21 11.78
C ALA A 97 -6.68 -0.12 10.27
N LEU A 98 -5.79 -0.99 9.77
CA LEU A 98 -5.78 -1.43 8.37
C LEU A 98 -6.97 -2.35 8.04
N LEU A 99 -7.28 -3.27 8.95
CA LEU A 99 -8.15 -4.43 8.67
C LEU A 99 -9.53 -4.08 8.13
N PRO A 100 -10.31 -3.13 8.68
CA PRO A 100 -11.68 -2.90 8.23
C PRO A 100 -11.79 -2.59 6.74
N ALA A 101 -10.93 -1.69 6.23
CA ALA A 101 -10.95 -1.30 4.83
C ALA A 101 -10.41 -2.41 3.91
N LEU A 102 -9.36 -3.13 4.33
CA LEU A 102 -8.81 -4.24 3.54
C LEU A 102 -9.78 -5.43 3.46
N VAL A 103 -10.46 -5.76 4.56
CA VAL A 103 -11.46 -6.83 4.60
C VAL A 103 -12.66 -6.46 3.73
N ALA A 104 -13.14 -5.21 3.77
CA ALA A 104 -14.19 -4.74 2.88
C ALA A 104 -13.79 -4.91 1.41
N GLY A 105 -12.59 -4.44 1.03
CA GLY A 105 -12.04 -4.63 -0.32
C GLY A 105 -11.93 -6.10 -0.72
N LEU A 106 -11.46 -6.98 0.18
CA LEU A 106 -11.36 -8.42 -0.07
C LEU A 106 -12.72 -9.07 -0.30
N ILE A 107 -13.74 -8.72 0.50
CA ILE A 107 -15.11 -9.23 0.32
C ILE A 107 -15.68 -8.77 -1.03
N CYS A 108 -15.54 -7.49 -1.38
CA CYS A 108 -15.93 -6.99 -2.70
C CYS A 108 -15.24 -7.77 -3.84
N SER A 109 -13.95 -8.06 -3.67
CA SER A 109 -13.17 -8.82 -4.66
C SER A 109 -13.66 -10.26 -4.81
N ALA A 110 -13.98 -10.92 -3.70
CA ALA A 110 -14.51 -12.28 -3.71
C ALA A 110 -15.87 -12.35 -4.41
N ILE A 111 -16.74 -11.36 -4.16
CA ILE A 111 -18.04 -11.25 -4.84
C ILE A 111 -17.83 -11.08 -6.36
N VAL A 112 -16.95 -10.17 -6.78
CA VAL A 112 -16.65 -9.95 -8.20
C VAL A 112 -16.08 -11.22 -8.83
N LEU A 113 -15.11 -11.87 -8.22
CA LEU A 113 -14.52 -13.12 -8.75
C LEU A 113 -15.54 -14.22 -9.02
N VAL A 114 -16.55 -14.35 -8.16
CA VAL A 114 -17.59 -15.39 -8.29
C VAL A 114 -18.65 -14.98 -9.31
N LYS A 115 -19.05 -13.72 -9.33
CA LYS A 115 -20.22 -13.25 -10.10
C LYS A 115 -19.89 -12.71 -11.49
N VAL A 116 -18.68 -12.20 -11.71
CA VAL A 116 -18.32 -11.49 -12.94
C VAL A 116 -18.37 -12.38 -14.19
N GLY A 117 -18.13 -13.69 -14.05
CA GLY A 117 -18.17 -14.63 -15.18
C GLY A 117 -19.58 -14.95 -15.68
N ALA A 118 -20.62 -14.64 -14.91
CA ALA A 118 -22.02 -14.83 -15.29
C ALA A 118 -22.71 -13.52 -15.70
N ALA A 119 -22.01 -12.39 -15.60
CA ALA A 119 -22.54 -11.09 -15.97
C ALA A 119 -22.39 -10.83 -17.47
N GLU A 120 -23.26 -9.97 -18.02
CA GLU A 120 -23.11 -9.44 -19.37
C GLU A 120 -21.74 -8.76 -19.54
N GLU A 121 -21.13 -8.91 -20.71
CA GLU A 121 -19.76 -8.45 -21.03
C GLU A 121 -19.52 -6.98 -20.64
N LYS A 122 -20.44 -6.07 -21.00
CA LYS A 122 -20.31 -4.64 -20.70
C LYS A 122 -20.24 -4.39 -19.19
N THR A 123 -21.08 -5.08 -18.42
CA THR A 123 -21.15 -4.99 -16.96
C THR A 123 -19.93 -5.64 -16.32
N ALA A 124 -19.51 -6.82 -16.81
CA ALA A 124 -18.32 -7.51 -16.36
C ALA A 124 -17.06 -6.64 -16.52
N ASN A 125 -16.91 -6.01 -17.68
CA ASN A 125 -15.81 -5.10 -17.95
C ASN A 125 -15.87 -3.83 -17.09
N LEU A 126 -17.06 -3.27 -16.86
CA LEU A 126 -17.20 -2.07 -16.02
C LEU A 126 -16.86 -2.37 -14.56
N VAL A 127 -17.39 -3.47 -14.02
CA VAL A 127 -17.18 -3.83 -12.62
C VAL A 127 -15.74 -4.31 -12.40
N GLY A 128 -15.24 -5.24 -13.22
CA GLY A 128 -13.96 -5.91 -12.96
C GLY A 128 -12.73 -5.15 -13.43
N LEU A 129 -12.83 -4.30 -14.46
CA LEU A 129 -11.66 -3.58 -15.02
C LEU A 129 -11.68 -2.07 -14.74
N PHE A 130 -12.79 -1.52 -14.24
CA PHE A 130 -12.87 -0.08 -13.92
C PHE A 130 -13.17 0.14 -12.44
N LEU A 131 -14.33 -0.31 -11.95
CA LEU A 131 -14.74 -0.07 -10.57
C LEU A 131 -13.89 -0.82 -9.54
N LEU A 132 -13.56 -2.08 -9.80
CA LEU A 132 -12.79 -2.88 -8.85
C LEU A 132 -11.36 -2.35 -8.62
N PRO A 133 -10.54 -2.06 -9.65
CA PRO A 133 -9.21 -1.46 -9.45
C PRO A 133 -9.26 -0.12 -8.71
N LEU A 134 -10.18 0.77 -9.09
CA LEU A 134 -10.34 2.07 -8.42
C LEU A 134 -10.84 1.89 -6.98
N GLY A 135 -11.73 0.94 -6.75
CA GLY A 135 -12.18 0.53 -5.42
C GLY A 135 -11.01 0.06 -4.57
N TRP A 136 -10.12 -0.80 -5.10
CA TRP A 136 -8.90 -1.23 -4.40
C TRP A 136 -8.00 -0.06 -4.03
N VAL A 137 -7.79 0.88 -4.95
CA VAL A 137 -7.01 2.10 -4.68
C VAL A 137 -7.61 2.86 -3.50
N VAL A 138 -8.93 3.07 -3.48
CA VAL A 138 -9.60 3.82 -2.40
C VAL A 138 -9.59 3.03 -1.08
N PHE A 139 -9.93 1.74 -1.07
CA PHE A 139 -9.89 0.92 0.15
C PHE A 139 -8.49 0.84 0.74
N TYR A 140 -7.47 0.68 -0.10
CA TYR A 140 -6.07 0.70 0.34
C TYR A 140 -5.67 2.07 0.90
N GLY A 141 -6.09 3.16 0.24
CA GLY A 141 -5.89 4.52 0.74
C GLY A 141 -6.54 4.76 2.11
N CYS A 142 -7.77 4.28 2.31
CA CYS A 142 -8.47 4.32 3.59
C CYS A 142 -7.72 3.53 4.67
N ALA A 143 -7.23 2.33 4.33
CA ALA A 143 -6.43 1.52 5.25
C ALA A 143 -5.16 2.29 5.69
N LEU A 144 -4.40 2.84 4.73
CA LEU A 144 -3.20 3.62 5.01
C LEU A 144 -3.50 4.89 5.81
N HIS A 145 -4.58 5.59 5.49
CA HIS A 145 -5.00 6.78 6.23
C HIS A 145 -5.26 6.44 7.71
N ALA A 146 -6.02 5.37 7.97
CA ALA A 146 -6.33 4.92 9.32
C ALA A 146 -5.07 4.46 10.07
N ALA A 147 -4.20 3.68 9.42
CA ALA A 147 -2.91 3.26 9.98
C ALA A 147 -1.97 4.44 10.26
N GLY A 148 -2.09 5.51 9.46
CA GLY A 148 -1.30 6.74 9.55
C GLY A 148 -1.39 7.46 10.89
N PHE A 149 -2.41 7.19 11.72
CA PHE A 149 -2.48 7.72 13.10
C PHE A 149 -1.44 7.10 14.04
N PHE A 150 -0.93 5.90 13.72
CA PHE A 150 0.07 5.18 14.52
C PHE A 150 1.45 5.13 13.86
N MET A 151 1.60 5.80 12.71
CA MET A 151 2.80 5.78 11.86
C MET A 151 3.28 7.21 11.61
N PRO A 152 4.50 7.42 11.08
CA PRO A 152 4.97 8.74 10.70
C PRO A 152 3.98 9.45 9.75
N ARG A 153 3.86 10.78 9.87
CA ARG A 153 2.88 11.61 9.13
C ARG A 153 2.86 11.35 7.61
N GLY A 154 3.98 10.93 7.03
CA GLY A 154 4.08 10.57 5.61
C GLY A 154 3.10 9.48 5.17
N ILE A 155 2.84 8.46 6.00
CA ILE A 155 1.89 7.38 5.64
C ILE A 155 0.45 7.89 5.55
N LYS A 156 0.05 8.82 6.44
CA LYS A 156 -1.29 9.42 6.38
C LYS A 156 -1.48 10.24 5.09
N LEU A 157 -0.47 11.02 4.69
CA LEU A 157 -0.50 11.76 3.43
C LEU A 157 -0.51 10.82 2.21
N PHE A 158 0.27 9.74 2.27
CA PHE A 158 0.28 8.70 1.25
C PHE A 158 -1.08 8.00 1.11
N GLY A 159 -1.79 7.75 2.21
CA GLY A 159 -3.18 7.27 2.14
C GLY A 159 -4.12 8.24 1.43
N TRP A 160 -3.98 9.55 1.67
CA TRP A 160 -4.77 10.57 0.98
C TRP A 160 -4.50 10.64 -0.52
N THR A 161 -3.26 10.43 -0.97
CA THR A 161 -2.97 10.40 -2.42
C THR A 161 -3.72 9.26 -3.13
N PHE A 162 -3.89 8.12 -2.46
CA PHE A 162 -4.70 7.01 -2.98
C PHE A 162 -6.19 7.34 -2.98
N ILE A 163 -6.72 7.86 -1.88
CA ILE A 163 -8.15 8.21 -1.77
C ILE A 163 -8.52 9.25 -2.84
N LEU A 164 -7.80 10.36 -2.91
CA LEU A 164 -8.10 11.43 -3.86
C LEU A 164 -7.85 11.00 -5.30
N GLY A 165 -6.78 10.24 -5.55
CA GLY A 165 -6.46 9.71 -6.87
C GLY A 165 -7.53 8.73 -7.38
N GLY A 166 -7.95 7.77 -6.56
CA GLY A 166 -9.00 6.80 -6.92
C GLY A 166 -10.36 7.45 -7.12
N CYS A 167 -10.75 8.37 -6.24
CA CYS A 167 -12.00 9.12 -6.39
C CYS A 167 -11.97 10.06 -7.61
N GLY A 168 -10.86 10.76 -7.82
CA GLY A 168 -10.67 11.66 -8.95
C GLY A 168 -10.75 10.93 -10.29
N LEU A 169 -10.04 9.81 -10.43
CA LEU A 169 -10.12 8.98 -11.64
C LEU A 169 -11.52 8.38 -11.85
N SER A 170 -12.21 8.01 -10.77
CA SER A 170 -13.60 7.55 -10.87
C SER A 170 -14.53 8.66 -11.37
N ALA A 171 -14.35 9.90 -10.90
CA ALA A 171 -15.16 11.05 -11.30
C ALA A 171 -14.89 11.52 -12.74
N LEU A 172 -13.64 11.41 -13.22
CA LEU A 172 -13.29 11.71 -14.60
C LEU A 172 -13.83 10.66 -15.59
N GLY A 173 -14.16 9.46 -15.11
CA GLY A 173 -14.65 8.37 -15.93
C GLY A 173 -13.53 7.62 -16.66
N ALA A 174 -13.91 6.61 -17.43
CA ALA A 174 -12.96 5.82 -18.20
C ALA A 174 -12.48 6.61 -19.43
N PRO A 175 -11.16 6.84 -19.60
CA PRO A 175 -10.63 7.44 -20.82
C PRO A 175 -10.86 6.53 -22.02
N ASP A 176 -10.80 7.10 -23.23
CA ASP A 176 -10.96 6.36 -24.50
C ASP A 176 -9.70 5.56 -24.84
N VAL A 177 -9.41 4.57 -24.00
CA VAL A 177 -8.32 3.61 -24.13
C VAL A 177 -8.86 2.21 -23.80
N PRO A 178 -8.20 1.14 -24.27
CA PRO A 178 -8.61 -0.22 -23.91
C PRO A 178 -8.71 -0.40 -22.39
N ARG A 179 -9.85 -0.90 -21.91
CA ARG A 179 -10.11 -1.07 -20.47
C ARG A 179 -9.04 -1.90 -19.74
N PRO A 180 -8.51 -3.02 -20.31
CA PRO A 180 -7.42 -3.76 -19.67
C PRO A 180 -6.14 -2.93 -19.50
N LEU A 181 -5.80 -2.11 -20.50
CA LEU A 181 -4.64 -1.22 -20.44
C LEU A 181 -4.82 -0.18 -19.32
N TYR A 182 -6.01 0.43 -19.25
CA TYR A 182 -6.35 1.34 -18.15
C TYR A 182 -6.24 0.65 -16.79
N ALA A 183 -6.80 -0.54 -16.64
CA ALA A 183 -6.80 -1.29 -15.39
C ALA A 183 -5.39 -1.62 -14.90
N HIS A 184 -4.55 -2.22 -15.75
CA HIS A 184 -3.14 -2.50 -15.43
C HIS A 184 -2.34 -1.22 -15.20
N GLY A 185 -2.62 -0.15 -15.94
CA GLY A 185 -2.00 1.16 -15.76
C GLY A 185 -2.32 1.79 -14.40
N VAL A 186 -3.59 1.77 -13.97
CA VAL A 186 -4.01 2.24 -12.63
C VAL A 186 -3.32 1.42 -11.55
N MET A 187 -3.33 0.09 -11.68
CA MET A 187 -2.68 -0.78 -10.69
C MET A 187 -1.17 -0.55 -10.64
N GLY A 188 -0.50 -0.44 -11.79
CA GLY A 188 0.92 -0.16 -11.90
C GLY A 188 1.31 1.22 -11.37
N LEU A 189 0.48 2.25 -11.59
CA LEU A 189 0.71 3.60 -11.05
C LEU A 189 0.62 3.62 -9.53
N PHE A 190 -0.50 3.16 -8.97
CA PHE A 190 -0.75 3.27 -7.53
C PHE A 190 0.02 2.22 -6.74
N PHE A 191 -0.08 0.94 -7.09
CA PHE A 191 0.57 -0.14 -6.34
C PHE A 191 2.03 -0.36 -6.74
N GLY A 192 2.45 0.11 -7.92
CA GLY A 192 3.84 0.08 -8.35
C GLY A 192 4.55 1.42 -8.13
N GLY A 193 4.29 2.38 -9.02
CA GLY A 193 5.01 3.65 -9.12
C GLY A 193 5.00 4.48 -7.84
N LEU A 194 3.84 4.72 -7.23
CA LEU A 194 3.74 5.51 -6.00
C LEU A 194 4.46 4.84 -4.82
N HIS A 195 4.32 3.51 -4.67
CA HIS A 195 5.03 2.76 -3.62
C HIS A 195 6.53 2.80 -3.82
N LEU A 196 6.99 2.62 -5.07
CA LEU A 196 8.41 2.65 -5.41
C LEU A 196 9.00 4.05 -5.16
N ALA A 197 8.31 5.11 -5.61
CA ALA A 197 8.73 6.49 -5.39
C ALA A 197 8.81 6.80 -3.89
N TYR A 198 7.82 6.38 -3.10
CA TYR A 198 7.83 6.58 -1.66
C TYR A 198 8.93 5.78 -0.96
N GLY A 199 9.16 4.53 -1.37
CA GLY A 199 10.26 3.70 -0.88
C GLY A 199 11.64 4.30 -1.16
N ILE A 200 11.87 4.78 -2.39
CA ILE A 200 13.11 5.48 -2.79
C ILE A 200 13.28 6.76 -1.96
N TYR A 201 12.23 7.56 -1.80
CA TYR A 201 12.26 8.76 -0.97
C TYR A 201 12.68 8.45 0.48
N LEU A 202 12.10 7.42 1.10
CA LEU A 202 12.48 7.01 2.45
C LEU A 202 13.93 6.55 2.52
N PHE A 203 14.39 5.76 1.55
CA PHE A 203 15.76 5.25 1.48
C PHE A 203 16.79 6.38 1.33
N CYS A 204 16.61 7.26 0.34
CA CYS A 204 17.54 8.37 0.08
C CYS A 204 17.62 9.35 1.25
N THR A 205 16.48 9.65 1.87
CA THR A 205 16.48 10.57 3.01
C THR A 205 17.09 9.93 4.26
N GLU A 206 17.08 8.60 4.41
CA GLU A 206 17.67 7.91 5.57
C GLU A 206 19.19 7.97 5.50
N LYS A 207 19.76 7.71 4.32
CA LYS A 207 21.20 7.80 4.08
C LYS A 207 21.77 9.17 4.42
N ARG A 208 21.09 10.25 3.98
CA ARG A 208 21.49 11.63 4.25
C ARG A 208 21.56 11.97 5.74
N LYS A 209 20.77 11.32 6.59
CA LYS A 209 20.76 11.57 8.05
C LYS A 209 21.89 10.83 8.77
N ASN A 210 22.47 9.79 8.16
CA ASN A 210 23.62 9.08 8.72
C ASN A 210 24.97 9.67 8.26
N GLU A 211 24.96 10.49 7.21
CA GLU A 211 26.13 11.20 6.66
C GLU A 211 26.31 12.62 7.21
N ALA A 212 25.32 13.16 7.94
CA ALA A 212 25.31 14.50 8.54
C ALA A 212 25.31 14.41 10.07
#